data_AF-A0A1F5GUM9-F1
#
_entry.id   AF-A0A1F5GUM9-F1
#
_cell.length_a   1.000
_cell.length_b   1.000
_cell.length_c   1.000
_cell.angle_alpha   90.00
_cell.angle_beta   90.00
_cell.angle_gamma   90.00
#
_symmetry.space_group_name_H-M   'P 1'
#
loop_
_entity.id
_entity.type
_entity.pdbx_description
1 polymer ?
#
loop_
_entity_poly.entity_id
_entity_poly.type
_entity_poly.pdbx_seq_one_letter_code
_entity_poly.pdbx_strand_id
1 'polypeptide(L)'
;MNKIKGLRIVIGIIIFILVFLILFIPDNKSLKTLFQQKSNDEEFSNKSQNKLESASSFKDRFKTLAEDLRAVPVASLDVMAAQEQGLIYQEITDYKIEVIFDRNLSQGKQGLTYTFYQPLDNNILKDIEVFFPSGLQIANGNSLDDNELIGEGIYNFVLDGVNSVSQITILNSRDTQGHDAHWKFYFGPKDNLSNYYLSAFFDRETQGVFKMVLARKFLFEIRPPIKFQVNLYTTGDKSHAVFVVPEGGNRLFRQTVIFVEGNPRVLQASTDFNNL
;
A
#
# COMPACT_ATOMS: atom_id res chain seq x y z
N MET A 1 26.70 30.92 47.03
CA MET A 1 26.83 31.18 45.57
C MET A 1 27.05 29.89 44.78
N ASN A 2 26.23 28.83 44.99
CA ASN A 2 26.48 27.48 44.44
C ASN A 2 25.28 26.81 43.73
N LYS A 3 24.19 27.54 43.43
CA LYS A 3 23.00 26.94 42.79
C LYS A 3 22.96 27.03 41.25
N ILE A 4 23.95 27.66 40.61
CA ILE A 4 23.95 27.90 39.16
C ILE A 4 24.75 26.84 38.37
N LYS A 5 25.54 25.98 39.04
CA LYS A 5 26.35 24.94 38.37
C LYS A 5 25.58 23.63 38.07
N GLY A 6 24.50 23.33 38.78
CA GLY A 6 23.71 22.11 38.56
C GLY A 6 22.81 22.17 37.32
N LEU A 7 22.28 23.35 36.97
CA LEU A 7 21.31 23.49 35.87
C LEU A 7 21.97 23.36 34.48
N ARG A 8 23.25 23.71 34.34
CA ARG A 8 23.98 23.56 33.06
C ARG A 8 24.35 22.11 32.75
N ILE A 9 24.50 21.25 33.77
CA ILE A 9 24.80 19.82 33.57
C ILE A 9 23.53 19.07 33.14
N VAL A 10 22.37 19.42 33.69
CA VAL A 10 21.09 18.80 33.31
C VAL A 10 20.68 19.15 31.88
N ILE A 11 20.88 20.41 31.45
CA ILE A 11 20.61 20.82 30.07
C ILE A 11 21.59 20.16 29.08
N GLY A 12 22.86 19.99 29.47
CA GLY A 12 23.86 19.28 28.66
C GLY A 12 23.53 17.79 28.44
N ILE A 13 23.01 17.11 29.47
CA ILE A 13 22.62 15.69 29.37
C ILE A 13 21.34 15.52 28.55
N ILE A 14 20.37 16.43 28.67
CA ILE A 14 19.12 16.38 27.89
C ILE A 14 19.39 16.63 26.40
N ILE A 15 20.29 17.56 26.05
CA ILE A 15 20.69 17.79 24.65
C ILE A 15 21.51 16.61 24.10
N PHE A 16 22.38 16.00 24.91
CA PHE A 16 23.15 14.82 24.47
C PHE A 16 22.25 13.60 24.24
N ILE A 17 21.21 13.39 25.06
CA ILE A 17 20.22 12.33 24.87
C ILE A 17 19.32 12.61 23.65
N LEU A 18 18.94 13.87 23.39
CA LEU A 18 18.19 14.24 22.18
C LEU A 18 19.01 14.03 20.90
N VAL A 19 20.31 14.36 20.90
CA VAL A 19 21.20 14.16 19.75
C VAL A 19 21.54 12.67 19.54
N PHE A 20 21.64 11.88 20.62
CA PHE A 20 21.85 10.43 20.50
C PHE A 20 20.59 9.68 20.03
N LEU A 21 19.39 10.16 20.38
CA LEU A 21 18.12 9.64 19.85
C LEU A 21 17.86 10.00 18.39
N ILE A 22 18.42 11.12 17.90
CA ILE A 22 18.36 11.50 16.48
C ILE A 22 19.39 10.71 15.64
N LEU A 23 20.51 10.27 16.23
CA LEU A 23 21.53 9.46 15.55
C LEU A 23 21.30 7.93 15.63
N PHE A 24 20.37 7.47 16.47
CA PHE A 24 19.91 6.07 16.54
C PHE A 24 18.42 5.94 16.21
N ILE A 25 17.92 6.75 15.27
CA ILE A 25 16.70 6.37 14.56
C ILE A 25 17.07 5.15 13.72
N PRO A 26 16.44 3.98 13.89
CA PRO A 26 16.55 2.92 12.92
C PRO A 26 15.93 3.47 11.64
N ASP A 27 16.83 3.88 10.76
CA ASP A 27 16.62 4.14 9.35
C ASP A 27 15.57 3.14 8.86
N ASN A 28 14.45 3.63 8.33
CA ASN A 28 13.27 2.85 7.96
C ASN A 28 13.57 2.01 6.70
N LYS A 29 14.53 1.10 6.86
CA LYS A 29 15.24 0.38 5.80
C LYS A 29 14.45 -0.79 5.28
N SER A 30 13.50 -1.33 6.05
CA SER A 30 12.82 -2.59 5.73
C SER A 30 12.29 -2.64 4.29
N LEU A 31 11.52 -1.65 3.84
CA LEU A 31 10.99 -1.64 2.47
C LEU A 31 11.98 -1.06 1.45
N LYS A 32 12.81 -0.06 1.82
CA LYS A 32 13.75 0.56 0.88
C LYS A 32 14.93 -0.34 0.50
N THR A 33 15.49 -1.10 1.44
CA THR A 33 16.64 -1.98 1.17
C THR A 33 16.26 -3.17 0.32
N LEU A 34 15.01 -3.62 0.43
CA LEU A 34 14.55 -4.78 -0.32
C LEU A 34 14.43 -4.50 -1.82
N PHE A 35 14.08 -3.26 -2.21
CA PHE A 35 13.94 -2.84 -3.60
C PHE A 35 15.20 -2.14 -4.14
N GLN A 36 16.33 -2.20 -3.43
CA GLN A 36 17.62 -1.79 -3.98
C GLN A 36 18.09 -2.86 -4.97
N GLN A 37 17.86 -2.60 -6.25
CA GLN A 37 18.33 -3.42 -7.36
C GLN A 37 19.86 -3.57 -7.29
N LYS A 38 20.36 -4.80 -7.20
CA LYS A 38 21.77 -5.10 -7.46
C LYS A 38 22.00 -4.90 -8.97
N SER A 39 22.65 -3.80 -9.34
CA SER A 39 23.00 -3.51 -10.73
C SER A 39 23.97 -4.58 -11.24
N ASN A 40 23.50 -5.43 -12.15
CA ASN A 40 24.37 -6.12 -13.07
C ASN A 40 24.33 -5.33 -14.37
N ASP A 41 25.38 -4.54 -14.59
CA ASP A 41 25.61 -3.87 -15.86
C ASP A 41 26.02 -4.94 -16.89
N GLU A 42 25.14 -5.22 -17.84
CA GLU A 42 25.55 -5.67 -19.17
C GLU A 42 25.01 -4.67 -20.21
N GLU A 43 25.94 -4.07 -20.94
CA GLU A 43 25.73 -3.14 -22.03
C GLU A 43 24.77 -3.71 -23.09
N PHE A 44 23.75 -2.94 -23.47
CA PHE A 44 23.18 -3.07 -24.81
C PHE A 44 23.23 -1.73 -25.55
N SER A 45 24.09 -1.73 -26.56
CA SER A 45 24.39 -0.66 -27.49
C SER A 45 23.19 -0.27 -28.36
N ASN A 46 23.13 1.05 -28.63
CA ASN A 46 22.18 1.77 -29.47
C ASN A 46 22.01 1.20 -30.90
N LYS A 47 20.76 1.24 -31.40
CA LYS A 47 20.49 1.78 -32.74
C LYS A 47 19.08 2.35 -32.87
N SER A 48 19.04 3.47 -33.56
CA SER A 48 17.99 4.48 -33.68
C SER A 48 16.97 4.22 -34.80
N GLN A 49 15.82 4.90 -34.66
CA GLN A 49 14.88 5.37 -35.70
C GLN A 49 14.05 4.34 -36.47
N ASN A 50 12.73 4.31 -36.21
CA ASN A 50 11.76 4.98 -37.09
C ASN A 50 10.35 5.01 -36.49
N LYS A 51 9.73 6.18 -36.61
CA LYS A 51 8.35 6.47 -36.23
C LYS A 51 7.43 5.88 -37.30
N LEU A 52 6.72 4.81 -36.96
CA LEU A 52 5.49 4.39 -37.63
C LEU A 52 4.52 3.96 -36.53
N GLU A 53 3.36 4.61 -36.46
CA GLU A 53 2.24 4.25 -35.61
C GLU A 53 1.79 2.82 -35.97
N SER A 54 2.37 1.83 -35.32
CA SER A 54 1.94 0.44 -35.39
C SER A 54 1.44 0.06 -34.02
N ALA A 55 0.26 -0.54 -33.95
CA ALA A 55 -0.34 -1.06 -32.72
C ALA A 55 0.73 -1.76 -31.88
N SER A 56 1.08 -1.13 -30.75
CA SER A 56 2.11 -1.61 -29.81
C SER A 56 1.98 -3.11 -29.65
N SER A 57 3.05 -3.86 -29.93
CA SER A 57 3.01 -5.32 -29.79
C SER A 57 2.63 -5.65 -28.34
N PHE A 58 1.98 -6.80 -28.12
CA PHE A 58 1.64 -7.30 -26.76
C PHE A 58 2.82 -7.07 -25.81
N LYS A 59 4.03 -7.47 -26.22
CA LYS A 59 5.29 -7.29 -25.51
C LYS A 59 5.60 -5.84 -25.10
N ASP A 60 5.30 -4.85 -25.94
CA ASP A 60 5.51 -3.44 -25.62
C ASP A 60 4.54 -2.96 -24.54
N ARG A 61 3.28 -3.43 -24.57
CA ARG A 61 2.30 -3.14 -23.51
C ARG A 61 2.71 -3.76 -22.17
N PHE A 62 3.23 -5.00 -22.16
CA PHE A 62 3.76 -5.61 -20.93
C PHE A 62 4.93 -4.84 -20.36
N LYS A 63 5.86 -4.44 -21.23
CA LYS A 63 7.02 -3.67 -20.80
C LYS A 63 6.59 -2.34 -20.19
N THR A 64 5.67 -1.62 -20.84
CA THR A 64 5.10 -0.38 -20.30
C THR A 64 4.36 -0.62 -18.99
N LEU A 65 3.58 -1.69 -18.86
CA LEU A 65 2.89 -2.02 -17.62
C LEU A 65 3.86 -2.34 -16.47
N ALA A 66 4.93 -3.09 -16.74
CA ALA A 66 5.97 -3.36 -15.75
C ALA A 66 6.63 -2.06 -15.25
N GLU A 67 6.94 -1.15 -16.18
CA GLU A 67 7.54 0.15 -15.90
C GLU A 67 6.57 1.07 -15.12
N ASP A 68 5.29 1.09 -15.51
CA ASP A 68 4.23 1.87 -14.87
C ASP A 68 3.95 1.37 -13.46
N LEU A 69 3.99 0.05 -13.25
CA LEU A 69 3.84 -0.55 -11.93
C LEU A 69 5.15 -0.54 -11.13
N ARG A 70 6.27 -0.08 -11.71
CA ARG A 70 7.60 -0.18 -11.07
C ARG A 70 7.85 -1.59 -10.51
N ALA A 71 7.42 -2.59 -11.27
CA ALA A 71 7.41 -3.98 -10.84
C ALA A 71 8.84 -4.53 -10.78
N VAL A 72 9.17 -5.22 -9.71
CA VAL A 72 10.46 -5.90 -9.52
C VAL A 72 10.22 -7.41 -9.48
N PRO A 73 10.97 -8.22 -10.26
CA PRO A 73 10.90 -9.67 -10.16
C PRO A 73 11.29 -10.13 -8.75
N VAL A 74 10.48 -11.00 -8.14
CA VAL A 74 10.74 -11.52 -6.78
C VAL A 74 12.10 -12.24 -6.72
N ALA A 75 12.51 -12.93 -7.79
CA ALA A 75 13.80 -13.62 -7.88
C ALA A 75 15.02 -12.68 -7.83
N SER A 76 14.83 -11.37 -8.05
CA SER A 76 15.91 -10.38 -7.97
C SER A 76 16.09 -9.78 -6.57
N LEU A 77 15.16 -10.08 -5.64
CA LEU A 77 15.17 -9.62 -4.26
C LEU A 77 16.01 -10.57 -3.40
N ASP A 78 16.51 -10.06 -2.27
CA ASP A 78 17.08 -10.94 -1.25
C ASP A 78 15.98 -11.91 -0.77
N VAL A 79 16.22 -13.21 -0.97
CA VAL A 79 15.22 -14.26 -0.73
C VAL A 79 14.79 -14.30 0.74
N MET A 80 15.72 -14.09 1.68
CA MET A 80 15.36 -14.11 3.11
C MET A 80 14.50 -12.90 3.47
N ALA A 81 14.91 -11.72 3.04
CA ALA A 81 14.17 -10.51 3.33
C ALA A 81 12.80 -10.48 2.60
N ALA A 82 12.73 -11.05 1.38
CA ALA A 82 11.49 -11.16 0.62
C ALA A 82 10.52 -12.16 1.25
N GLN A 83 11.04 -13.22 1.86
CA GLN A 83 10.24 -14.17 2.63
C GLN A 83 9.69 -13.55 3.92
N GLU A 84 10.52 -12.84 4.68
CA GLU A 84 10.12 -12.14 5.91
C GLU A 84 9.03 -11.08 5.66
N GLN A 85 9.05 -10.43 4.50
CA GLN A 85 8.02 -9.46 4.09
C GLN A 85 6.80 -10.10 3.42
N GLY A 86 6.76 -11.43 3.30
CA GLY A 86 5.66 -12.15 2.67
C GLY A 86 5.47 -11.80 1.19
N LEU A 87 6.57 -11.52 0.50
CA LEU A 87 6.65 -11.21 -0.94
C LEU A 87 6.88 -12.46 -1.79
N ILE A 88 7.40 -13.52 -1.15
CA ILE A 88 7.37 -14.85 -1.72
C ILE A 88 5.98 -15.42 -1.48
N TYR A 89 5.32 -15.85 -2.56
CA TYR A 89 4.01 -16.49 -2.49
C TYR A 89 4.06 -17.69 -1.54
N GLN A 90 3.43 -17.57 -0.38
CA GLN A 90 2.81 -18.75 0.20
C GLN A 90 1.69 -19.18 -0.74
N GLU A 91 1.43 -20.48 -0.82
CA GLU A 91 0.40 -21.03 -1.68
C GLU A 91 -0.96 -20.39 -1.35
N ILE A 92 -1.46 -19.56 -2.26
CA ILE A 92 -2.78 -18.93 -2.13
C ILE A 92 -3.79 -19.94 -2.66
N THR A 93 -4.46 -20.63 -1.76
CA THR A 93 -5.36 -21.75 -2.10
C THR A 93 -6.81 -21.31 -2.34
N ASP A 94 -7.19 -20.11 -1.88
CA ASP A 94 -8.54 -19.58 -2.07
C ASP A 94 -8.56 -18.04 -2.08
N TYR A 95 -9.68 -17.49 -2.54
CA TYR A 95 -10.00 -16.09 -2.40
C TYR A 95 -10.27 -15.77 -0.94
N LYS A 96 -9.49 -14.86 -0.37
CA LYS A 96 -9.72 -14.41 1.00
C LYS A 96 -9.40 -12.94 1.15
N ILE A 97 -10.06 -12.33 2.13
CA ILE A 97 -9.62 -11.06 2.69
C ILE A 97 -9.17 -11.30 4.12
N GLU A 98 -8.15 -10.58 4.54
CA GLU A 98 -7.66 -10.54 5.91
C GLU A 98 -7.59 -9.10 6.34
N VAL A 99 -8.11 -8.81 7.52
CA VAL A 99 -8.09 -7.47 8.09
C VAL A 99 -7.59 -7.58 9.51
N ILE A 100 -6.51 -6.85 9.78
CA ILE A 100 -5.83 -6.84 11.07
C ILE A 100 -5.70 -5.40 11.49
N PHE A 101 -6.17 -5.08 12.68
CA PHE A 101 -5.84 -3.82 13.33
C PHE A 101 -4.63 -4.06 14.23
N ASP A 102 -3.63 -3.18 14.18
CA ASP A 102 -2.45 -3.25 15.04
C ASP A 102 -2.10 -1.84 15.56
N ARG A 103 -1.83 -1.72 16.86
CA ARG A 103 -1.37 -0.49 17.50
C ARG A 103 0.14 -0.26 17.29
N ASN A 104 0.86 -1.22 16.72
CA ASN A 104 2.30 -1.16 16.48
C ASN A 104 2.69 -1.59 15.05
N LEU A 105 1.83 -1.29 14.08
CA LEU A 105 1.93 -1.77 12.69
C LEU A 105 3.27 -1.39 12.01
N SER A 106 3.83 -0.22 12.34
CA SER A 106 5.21 0.16 12.01
C SER A 106 5.68 1.36 12.84
N GLN A 107 6.86 1.29 13.47
CA GLN A 107 7.50 2.43 14.15
C GLN A 107 6.59 3.22 15.14
N GLY A 108 5.69 2.53 15.86
CA GLY A 108 4.75 3.16 16.79
C GLY A 108 3.50 3.78 16.15
N LYS A 109 3.27 3.54 14.84
CA LYS A 109 2.04 3.90 14.14
C LYS A 109 0.98 2.82 14.39
N GLN A 110 -0.23 3.26 14.70
CA GLN A 110 -1.42 2.40 14.74
C GLN A 110 -2.05 2.39 13.36
N GLY A 111 -2.63 1.27 12.96
CA GLY A 111 -3.12 1.12 11.60
C GLY A 111 -3.96 -0.12 11.36
N LEU A 112 -4.55 -0.15 10.17
CA LEU A 112 -5.32 -1.26 9.65
C LEU A 112 -4.54 -1.88 8.49
N THR A 113 -4.12 -3.13 8.63
CA THR A 113 -3.63 -3.94 7.52
C THR A 113 -4.82 -4.58 6.83
N TYR A 114 -5.00 -4.26 5.56
CA TYR A 114 -5.97 -4.89 4.67
C TYR A 114 -5.23 -5.73 3.65
N THR A 115 -5.57 -7.02 3.55
CA THR A 115 -4.99 -7.91 2.56
C THR A 115 -6.08 -8.62 1.76
N PHE A 116 -5.97 -8.55 0.44
CA PHE A 116 -6.75 -9.36 -0.48
C PHE A 116 -5.85 -10.40 -1.16
N TYR A 117 -6.37 -11.62 -1.26
CA TYR A 117 -5.73 -12.73 -1.91
C TYR A 117 -6.63 -13.28 -3.02
N GLN A 118 -6.04 -13.49 -4.19
CA GLN A 118 -6.61 -14.26 -5.27
C GLN A 118 -5.71 -15.47 -5.56
N PRO A 119 -6.26 -16.70 -5.58
CA PRO A 119 -5.51 -17.91 -5.89
C PRO A 119 -5.13 -17.95 -7.36
N LEU A 120 -4.21 -18.86 -7.72
CA LEU A 120 -3.89 -19.11 -9.12
C LEU A 120 -5.12 -19.71 -9.84
N ASP A 121 -5.79 -18.91 -10.66
CA ASP A 121 -6.88 -19.34 -11.52
C ASP A 121 -6.97 -18.50 -12.81
N ASN A 122 -8.02 -18.74 -13.61
CA ASN A 122 -8.23 -18.06 -14.89
C ASN A 122 -9.10 -16.81 -14.78
N ASN A 123 -9.56 -16.43 -13.58
CA ASN A 123 -10.48 -15.32 -13.42
C ASN A 123 -9.71 -13.99 -13.42
N ILE A 124 -9.95 -13.14 -14.41
CA ILE A 124 -9.29 -11.83 -14.50
C ILE A 124 -10.09 -10.83 -13.66
N LEU A 125 -9.42 -10.11 -12.76
CA LEU A 125 -10.04 -9.06 -11.97
C LEU A 125 -10.52 -7.93 -12.87
N LYS A 126 -11.79 -7.59 -12.72
CA LYS A 126 -12.36 -6.36 -13.24
C LYS A 126 -12.20 -5.29 -12.17
N ASP A 127 -12.79 -5.48 -11.00
CA ASP A 127 -12.92 -4.44 -9.96
C ASP A 127 -13.08 -5.04 -8.57
N ILE A 128 -12.87 -4.20 -7.59
CA ILE A 128 -12.96 -4.53 -6.18
C ILE A 128 -13.73 -3.40 -5.50
N GLU A 129 -14.83 -3.79 -4.87
CA GLU A 129 -15.58 -2.92 -3.97
C GLU A 129 -15.30 -3.37 -2.53
N VAL A 130 -14.75 -2.49 -1.70
CA VAL A 130 -14.53 -2.78 -0.28
C VAL A 130 -15.53 -2.01 0.55
N PHE A 131 -16.16 -2.70 1.51
CA PHE A 131 -17.13 -2.14 2.44
C PHE A 131 -16.53 -2.20 3.85
N PHE A 132 -16.29 -1.03 4.42
CA PHE A 132 -15.84 -0.91 5.80
C PHE A 132 -17.01 -1.03 6.78
N PRO A 133 -16.78 -1.63 7.96
CA PRO A 133 -17.82 -1.80 8.96
C PRO A 133 -18.31 -0.46 9.52
N SER A 134 -19.55 -0.46 9.98
CA SER A 134 -20.15 0.67 10.70
C SER A 134 -19.30 1.10 11.90
N GLY A 135 -19.14 2.41 12.07
CA GLY A 135 -18.44 3.01 13.20
C GLY A 135 -16.95 3.26 12.94
N LEU A 136 -16.36 2.71 11.88
CA LEU A 136 -15.11 3.23 11.35
C LEU A 136 -15.39 4.65 10.81
N GLN A 137 -14.56 5.62 11.14
CA GLN A 137 -14.69 7.00 10.67
C GLN A 137 -13.49 7.34 9.80
N ILE A 138 -13.71 7.73 8.55
CA ILE A 138 -12.66 8.24 7.68
C ILE A 138 -12.73 9.77 7.68
N ALA A 139 -11.58 10.42 7.85
CA ALA A 139 -11.45 11.85 7.70
C ALA A 139 -11.86 12.28 6.29
N ASN A 140 -12.60 13.37 6.18
CA ASN A 140 -12.95 13.90 4.87
C ASN A 140 -11.66 14.27 4.12
N GLY A 141 -11.53 13.89 2.85
CA GLY A 141 -10.31 14.11 2.07
C GLY A 141 -9.92 15.59 1.97
N ASN A 142 -10.90 16.51 2.01
CA ASN A 142 -10.66 17.96 2.01
C ASN A 142 -10.12 18.49 3.34
N SER A 143 -10.29 17.74 4.44
CA SER A 143 -9.74 18.10 5.76
C SER A 143 -8.26 17.74 5.92
N LEU A 144 -7.74 16.88 5.05
CA LEU A 144 -6.34 16.46 5.00
C LEU A 144 -5.54 17.33 4.02
N ASP A 145 -4.22 17.29 4.09
CA ASP A 145 -3.36 17.92 3.08
C ASP A 145 -3.42 17.15 1.75
N ASP A 146 -3.27 17.88 0.64
CA ASP A 146 -3.08 17.20 -0.65
C ASP A 146 -1.73 16.48 -0.65
N ASN A 147 -1.69 15.24 -1.16
CA ASN A 147 -0.54 14.34 -1.07
C ASN A 147 -0.14 13.95 0.36
N GLU A 148 -1.05 14.08 1.33
CA GLU A 148 -0.83 13.53 2.66
C GLU A 148 -0.67 12.01 2.62
N LEU A 149 0.35 11.48 3.31
CA LEU A 149 0.57 10.04 3.40
C LEU A 149 -0.53 9.39 4.24
N ILE A 150 -1.33 8.55 3.59
CA ILE A 150 -2.41 7.77 4.19
C ILE A 150 -1.90 6.40 4.66
N GLY A 151 -1.02 5.80 3.87
CA GLY A 151 -0.62 4.42 4.05
C GLY A 151 0.40 3.97 3.03
N GLU A 152 0.87 2.74 3.22
CA GLU A 152 1.87 2.10 2.37
C GLU A 152 1.47 0.64 2.18
N GLY A 153 1.99 -0.03 1.17
CA GLY A 153 1.59 -1.40 0.90
C GLY A 153 2.48 -2.08 -0.12
N ILE A 154 2.00 -3.24 -0.54
CA ILE A 154 2.70 -4.14 -1.43
C ILE A 154 1.66 -4.80 -2.34
N TYR A 155 1.96 -4.84 -3.63
CA TYR A 155 1.21 -5.55 -4.63
C TYR A 155 2.04 -6.66 -5.24
N ASN A 156 1.70 -7.90 -4.93
CA ASN A 156 2.30 -9.09 -5.53
C ASN A 156 1.38 -9.62 -6.62
N PHE A 157 1.95 -9.92 -7.77
CA PHE A 157 1.21 -10.46 -8.91
C PHE A 157 2.11 -11.28 -9.84
N VAL A 158 1.50 -11.95 -10.82
CA VAL A 158 2.25 -12.57 -11.93
C VAL A 158 2.16 -11.68 -13.15
N LEU A 159 3.34 -11.31 -13.66
CA LEU A 159 3.50 -10.55 -14.88
C LEU A 159 4.35 -11.35 -15.87
N ASP A 160 3.77 -11.70 -17.01
CA ASP A 160 4.43 -12.52 -18.05
C ASP A 160 5.03 -13.83 -17.52
N GLY A 161 4.31 -14.51 -16.62
CA GLY A 161 4.77 -15.75 -15.98
C GLY A 161 5.86 -15.55 -14.91
N VAL A 162 6.24 -14.29 -14.62
CA VAL A 162 7.21 -13.95 -13.59
C VAL A 162 6.51 -13.39 -12.36
N ASN A 163 6.78 -13.99 -11.21
CA ASN A 163 6.37 -13.46 -9.91
C ASN A 163 7.01 -12.09 -9.70
N SER A 164 6.16 -11.07 -9.61
CA SER A 164 6.55 -9.67 -9.53
C SER A 164 5.92 -9.03 -8.31
N VAL A 165 6.61 -8.02 -7.78
CA VAL A 165 6.11 -7.21 -6.67
C VAL A 165 6.30 -5.73 -6.99
N SER A 166 5.34 -4.93 -6.54
CA SER A 166 5.44 -3.48 -6.51
C SER A 166 5.14 -2.96 -5.12
N GLN A 167 5.84 -1.92 -4.70
CA GLN A 167 5.48 -1.15 -3.52
C GLN A 167 4.27 -0.26 -3.83
N ILE A 168 3.46 0.00 -2.81
CA ILE A 168 2.35 0.94 -2.89
C ILE A 168 2.61 2.08 -1.90
N THR A 169 2.43 3.31 -2.36
CA THR A 169 2.30 4.49 -1.51
C THR A 169 0.90 5.07 -1.70
N ILE A 170 0.18 5.30 -0.61
CA ILE A 170 -1.20 5.79 -0.62
C ILE A 170 -1.20 7.24 -0.16
N LEU A 171 -1.68 8.14 -1.02
CA LEU A 171 -1.70 9.57 -0.77
C LEU A 171 -3.13 10.12 -0.85
N ASN A 172 -3.44 11.10 -0.02
CA ASN A 172 -4.69 11.84 -0.10
C ASN A 172 -4.75 12.72 -1.35
N SER A 173 -5.94 12.94 -1.87
CA SER A 173 -6.21 14.02 -2.83
C SER A 173 -7.37 14.90 -2.38
N ARG A 174 -7.20 16.21 -2.49
CA ARG A 174 -8.28 17.20 -2.27
C ARG A 174 -9.26 17.30 -3.43
N ASP A 175 -8.93 16.74 -4.60
CA ASP A 175 -9.93 16.57 -5.66
C ASP A 175 -10.79 15.34 -5.34
N THR A 176 -11.81 15.51 -4.51
CA THR A 176 -12.66 14.40 -4.08
C THR A 176 -13.77 14.04 -5.07
N GLN A 177 -13.97 14.86 -6.12
CA GLN A 177 -15.00 14.65 -7.16
C GLN A 177 -16.42 14.43 -6.60
N GLY A 178 -16.72 15.02 -5.44
CA GLY A 178 -18.03 14.90 -4.78
C GLY A 178 -18.13 13.75 -3.77
N HIS A 179 -17.09 12.91 -3.65
CA HIS A 179 -16.98 11.87 -2.64
C HIS A 179 -16.45 12.43 -1.30
N ASP A 180 -16.57 11.66 -0.21
CA ASP A 180 -16.07 12.06 1.11
C ASP A 180 -14.55 12.08 1.18
N ALA A 181 -13.88 11.13 0.53
CA ALA A 181 -12.42 11.11 0.40
C ALA A 181 -11.99 10.51 -0.94
N HIS A 182 -10.82 10.92 -1.41
CA HIS A 182 -10.15 10.35 -2.58
C HIS A 182 -8.70 10.03 -2.23
N TRP A 183 -8.33 8.76 -2.30
CA TRP A 183 -6.97 8.31 -2.10
C TRP A 183 -6.38 7.78 -3.40
N LYS A 184 -5.11 8.09 -3.62
CA LYS A 184 -4.33 7.69 -4.80
C LYS A 184 -3.30 6.66 -4.38
N PHE A 185 -3.37 5.48 -4.98
CA PHE A 185 -2.46 4.37 -4.74
C PHE A 185 -1.42 4.38 -5.84
N TYR A 186 -0.26 4.94 -5.52
CA TYR A 186 0.89 5.00 -6.41
C TYR A 186 1.73 3.74 -6.29
N PHE A 187 2.25 3.28 -7.42
CA PHE A 187 3.15 2.13 -7.49
C PHE A 187 4.61 2.55 -7.53
N GLY A 188 5.46 1.76 -6.89
CA GLY A 188 6.89 2.02 -6.75
C GLY A 188 7.28 2.64 -5.40
N PRO A 189 8.59 2.80 -5.17
CA PRO A 189 9.10 3.31 -3.92
C PRO A 189 8.75 4.78 -3.73
N LYS A 190 8.58 5.19 -2.47
CA LYS A 190 8.07 6.51 -2.07
C LYS A 190 8.83 7.70 -2.68
N ASP A 191 10.13 7.53 -2.95
CA ASP A 191 11.00 8.52 -3.57
C ASP A 191 11.00 8.50 -5.11
N ASN A 192 10.33 7.51 -5.72
CA ASN A 192 10.18 7.38 -7.17
C ASN A 192 8.83 6.74 -7.53
N LEU A 193 7.76 7.46 -7.18
CA LEU A 193 6.40 7.07 -7.49
C LEU A 193 6.18 7.03 -9.00
N SER A 194 5.35 6.09 -9.45
CA SER A 194 4.85 6.07 -10.81
C SER A 194 4.05 7.34 -11.14
N ASN A 195 4.01 7.73 -12.42
CA ASN A 195 3.08 8.74 -12.92
C ASN A 195 1.62 8.26 -12.92
N TYR A 196 1.43 6.97 -12.62
CA TYR A 196 0.18 6.28 -12.64
C TYR A 196 -0.23 5.83 -11.24
N TYR A 197 -1.53 5.90 -10.96
CA TYR A 197 -2.10 5.50 -9.68
C TYR A 197 -3.49 4.90 -9.86
N LEU A 198 -3.88 4.04 -8.92
CA LEU A 198 -5.29 3.67 -8.75
C LEU A 198 -5.99 4.74 -7.91
N SER A 199 -7.15 5.21 -8.36
CA SER A 199 -8.03 6.04 -7.55
C SER A 199 -8.93 5.16 -6.71
N ALA A 200 -9.01 5.49 -5.43
CA ALA A 200 -10.00 4.98 -4.48
C ALA A 200 -10.88 6.14 -4.02
N PHE A 201 -12.17 6.04 -4.28
CA PHE A 201 -13.16 6.99 -3.77
C PHE A 201 -13.92 6.37 -2.61
N PHE A 202 -14.16 7.17 -1.57
CA PHE A 202 -14.87 6.77 -0.37
C PHE A 202 -16.15 7.57 -0.24
N ASP A 203 -17.27 6.85 -0.13
CA ASP A 203 -18.59 7.41 0.15
C ASP A 203 -19.07 6.95 1.51
N ARG A 204 -19.59 7.89 2.32
CA ARG A 204 -20.29 7.59 3.57
C ARG A 204 -21.74 7.21 3.28
N GLU A 205 -22.06 5.94 3.41
CA GLU A 205 -23.46 5.53 3.42
C GLU A 205 -24.14 5.91 4.75
N THR A 206 -25.48 6.02 4.75
CA THR A 206 -26.29 6.42 5.92
C THR A 206 -26.15 5.51 7.15
N GLN A 207 -25.42 4.39 7.06
CA GLN A 207 -25.17 3.45 8.15
C GLN A 207 -23.70 3.37 8.57
N GLY A 208 -22.86 4.34 8.17
CA GLY A 208 -21.44 4.38 8.56
C GLY A 208 -20.58 3.31 7.87
N VAL A 209 -21.09 2.76 6.78
CA VAL A 209 -20.34 1.90 5.85
C VAL A 209 -19.65 2.81 4.85
N PHE A 210 -18.37 2.59 4.62
CA PHE A 210 -17.64 3.25 3.54
C PHE A 210 -17.45 2.28 2.39
N LYS A 211 -17.79 2.72 1.19
CA LYS A 211 -17.50 1.99 -0.05
C LYS A 211 -16.21 2.52 -0.65
N MET A 212 -15.24 1.65 -0.89
CA MET A 212 -14.04 1.94 -1.69
C MET A 212 -14.20 1.33 -3.08
N VAL A 213 -14.05 2.13 -4.14
CA VAL A 213 -14.03 1.65 -5.54
C VAL A 213 -12.68 1.98 -6.17
N LEU A 214 -12.02 0.98 -6.76
CA LEU A 214 -10.70 1.14 -7.38
C LEU A 214 -10.80 1.26 -8.91
N ALA A 215 -10.41 2.40 -9.48
CA ALA A 215 -10.51 2.65 -10.93
C ALA A 215 -9.52 1.79 -11.76
N ARG A 216 -10.05 1.11 -12.79
CA ARG A 216 -9.49 -0.12 -13.40
C ARG A 216 -8.27 -0.01 -14.34
N LYS A 217 -7.52 1.09 -14.44
CA LYS A 217 -6.52 1.21 -15.52
C LYS A 217 -5.38 0.15 -15.47
N PHE A 218 -5.11 -0.46 -14.31
CA PHE A 218 -3.97 -1.39 -14.10
C PHE A 218 -4.34 -2.87 -13.95
N LEU A 219 -5.64 -3.20 -13.82
CA LEU A 219 -6.07 -4.56 -13.46
C LEU A 219 -6.26 -5.50 -14.67
N PHE A 220 -6.21 -4.99 -15.90
CA PHE A 220 -6.62 -5.73 -17.11
C PHE A 220 -5.58 -6.69 -17.69
N GLU A 221 -4.33 -6.66 -17.23
CA GLU A 221 -3.24 -7.46 -17.82
C GLU A 221 -2.42 -8.24 -16.78
N ILE A 222 -2.82 -8.15 -15.52
CA ILE A 222 -2.17 -8.83 -14.41
C ILE A 222 -2.85 -10.17 -14.18
N ARG A 223 -2.04 -11.23 -14.08
CA ARG A 223 -2.55 -12.60 -13.91
C ARG A 223 -2.51 -13.03 -12.45
N PRO A 224 -3.45 -13.90 -12.04
CA PRO A 224 -3.35 -14.60 -10.77
C PRO A 224 -2.07 -15.47 -10.68
N PRO A 225 -1.60 -15.80 -9.46
CA PRO A 225 -2.10 -15.33 -8.17
C PRO A 225 -1.84 -13.83 -7.94
N ILE A 226 -2.67 -13.21 -7.11
CA ILE A 226 -2.51 -11.81 -6.69
C ILE A 226 -2.60 -11.73 -5.16
N LYS A 227 -1.68 -10.98 -4.56
CA LYS A 227 -1.78 -10.53 -3.16
C LYS A 227 -1.65 -9.01 -3.12
N PHE A 228 -2.73 -8.34 -2.77
CA PHE A 228 -2.76 -6.88 -2.58
C PHE A 228 -2.85 -6.62 -1.08
N GLN A 229 -1.79 -6.06 -0.50
CA GLN A 229 -1.71 -5.74 0.92
C GLN A 229 -1.47 -4.25 1.10
N VAL A 230 -2.27 -3.60 1.93
CA VAL A 230 -2.09 -2.20 2.27
C VAL A 230 -2.24 -1.97 3.76
N ASN A 231 -1.39 -1.10 4.27
CA ASN A 231 -1.33 -0.67 5.66
C ASN A 231 -1.83 0.77 5.69
N LEU A 232 -3.03 0.96 6.21
CA LEU A 232 -3.63 2.28 6.39
C LEU A 232 -3.28 2.78 7.79
N TYR A 233 -2.71 3.97 7.91
CA TYR A 233 -2.30 4.52 9.20
C TYR A 233 -3.42 5.33 9.83
N THR A 234 -3.69 5.11 11.13
CA THR A 234 -4.68 5.92 11.85
C THR A 234 -4.14 7.31 12.10
N THR A 235 -2.86 7.45 12.43
CA THR A 235 -2.17 8.73 12.62
C THR A 235 -0.92 8.75 11.75
N GLY A 236 -0.83 9.72 10.83
CA GLY A 236 0.46 10.12 10.28
C GLY A 236 1.33 10.74 11.39
N ASP A 237 2.52 11.23 11.05
CA ASP A 237 3.37 12.02 11.96
C ASP A 237 2.77 13.42 12.24
N LYS A 238 1.43 13.52 12.35
CA LYS A 238 0.60 14.72 12.30
C LYS A 238 -0.37 14.78 13.51
N SER A 239 -0.98 15.94 13.68
CA SER A 239 -1.88 16.30 14.78
C SER A 239 -3.28 15.66 14.72
N HIS A 240 -3.62 14.88 13.69
CA HIS A 240 -4.96 14.31 13.50
C HIS A 240 -4.93 12.95 12.80
N ALA A 241 -5.98 12.15 13.03
CA ALA A 241 -6.11 10.81 12.51
C ALA A 241 -6.79 10.77 11.13
N VAL A 242 -6.27 9.97 10.19
CA VAL A 242 -6.85 9.73 8.85
C VAL A 242 -8.13 8.89 8.95
N PHE A 243 -8.13 7.91 9.85
CA PHE A 243 -9.34 7.20 10.22
C PHE A 243 -9.31 6.82 11.70
N VAL A 244 -10.50 6.73 12.28
CA VAL A 244 -10.73 6.36 13.67
C VAL A 244 -11.50 5.05 13.68
N VAL A 245 -10.92 4.04 14.30
CA VAL A 245 -11.61 2.77 14.55
C VAL A 245 -12.56 2.91 15.75
N PRO A 246 -13.75 2.30 15.71
CA PRO A 246 -14.69 2.38 16.82
C PRO A 246 -14.13 1.63 18.03
N GLU A 247 -14.49 2.08 19.24
CA GLU A 247 -14.16 1.35 20.46
C GLU A 247 -14.85 -0.01 20.45
N GLY A 248 -14.01 -1.04 20.40
CA GLY A 248 -14.34 -2.42 20.70
C GLY A 248 -15.30 -3.14 19.77
N GLY A 249 -15.28 -4.46 19.92
CA GLY A 249 -16.16 -5.40 19.27
C GLY A 249 -15.61 -5.95 17.96
N ASN A 250 -16.16 -7.10 17.60
CA ASN A 250 -15.90 -7.72 16.32
C ASN A 250 -16.62 -6.96 15.21
N ARG A 251 -15.92 -6.66 14.13
CA ARG A 251 -16.41 -5.86 13.01
C ARG A 251 -16.16 -6.59 11.69
N LEU A 252 -17.19 -6.61 10.86
CA LEU A 252 -17.22 -7.35 9.60
C LEU A 252 -16.83 -6.43 8.44
N PHE A 253 -15.70 -6.75 7.81
CA PHE A 253 -15.30 -6.20 6.53
C PHE A 253 -15.88 -7.08 5.43
N ARG A 254 -16.34 -6.45 4.36
CA ARG A 254 -16.85 -7.15 3.18
C ARG A 254 -16.15 -6.63 1.94
N GLN A 255 -15.81 -7.53 1.03
CA GLN A 255 -15.30 -7.18 -0.29
C GLN A 255 -16.15 -7.87 -1.35
N THR A 256 -16.54 -7.15 -2.39
CA THR A 256 -17.07 -7.75 -3.62
C THR A 256 -15.99 -7.70 -4.69
N VAL A 257 -15.57 -8.88 -5.15
CA VAL A 257 -14.63 -9.05 -6.26
C VAL A 257 -15.42 -9.28 -7.53
N ILE A 258 -15.20 -8.41 -8.52
CA ILE A 258 -15.89 -8.45 -9.80
C ILE A 258 -14.88 -8.89 -10.86
N PHE A 259 -15.22 -9.90 -11.65
CA PHE A 259 -14.36 -10.43 -12.71
C PHE A 259 -14.78 -9.94 -14.09
N VAL A 260 -13.86 -9.99 -15.05
CA VAL A 260 -14.15 -9.67 -16.46
C VAL A 260 -15.26 -10.60 -16.97
N GLU A 261 -15.15 -11.87 -16.63
CA GLU A 261 -16.12 -12.92 -16.92
C GLU A 261 -16.44 -13.71 -15.64
N GLY A 262 -17.69 -14.16 -15.50
CA GLY A 262 -18.15 -14.93 -14.35
C GLY A 262 -18.91 -14.12 -13.28
N ASN A 263 -19.34 -14.81 -12.23
CA ASN A 263 -20.12 -14.21 -11.15
C ASN A 263 -19.21 -13.48 -10.15
N PRO A 264 -19.63 -12.31 -9.63
CA PRO A 264 -18.92 -11.66 -8.53
C PRO A 264 -18.78 -12.59 -7.32
N ARG A 265 -17.65 -12.49 -6.61
CA ARG A 265 -17.43 -13.17 -5.33
C ARG A 265 -17.55 -12.19 -4.18
N VAL A 266 -18.24 -12.60 -3.13
CA VAL A 266 -18.34 -11.84 -1.88
C VAL A 266 -17.43 -12.48 -0.85
N LEU A 267 -16.49 -11.72 -0.33
CA LEU A 267 -15.54 -12.12 0.69
C LEU A 267 -15.81 -11.36 1.99
N GLN A 268 -15.49 -11.98 3.11
CA GLN A 268 -15.72 -11.42 4.44
C GLN A 268 -14.52 -11.70 5.35
N ALA A 269 -14.18 -10.71 6.16
CA ALA A 269 -13.20 -10.84 7.23
C ALA A 269 -13.74 -10.17 8.49
N SER A 270 -13.47 -10.79 9.63
CA SER A 270 -13.82 -10.25 10.93
C SER A 270 -12.55 -9.79 11.62
N THR A 271 -12.55 -8.56 12.13
CA THR A 271 -11.47 -8.07 12.99
C THR A 271 -12.06 -7.66 14.33
N ASP A 272 -11.42 -8.08 15.41
CA ASP A 272 -11.77 -7.62 16.75
C ASP A 272 -10.92 -6.40 17.10
N PHE A 273 -11.57 -5.26 17.31
CA PHE A 273 -10.87 -4.04 17.75
C PHE A 273 -10.53 -4.05 19.26
N ASN A 274 -10.94 -5.09 20.01
CA ASN A 274 -10.60 -5.25 21.44
C ASN A 274 -9.24 -5.93 21.68
N ASN A 275 -8.81 -6.83 20.80
CA ASN A 275 -7.62 -7.64 21.02
C ASN A 275 -6.36 -6.89 20.56
N LEU A 276 -6.00 -5.84 21.29
CA LEU A 276 -4.71 -5.12 21.21
C LEU A 276 -4.29 -4.56 22.57
#